data_AF-A0A1D2R465-F1
#
_entry.id   AF-A0A1D2R465-F1
#
_cell.length_a   1.000
_cell.length_b   1.000
_cell.length_c   1.000
_cell.angle_alpha   90.00
_cell.angle_beta   90.00
_cell.angle_gamma   90.00
#
_symmetry.space_group_name_H-M   'P 1'
#
loop_
_entity.id
_entity.type
_entity.pdbx_description
1 polymer ?
#
loop_
_entity_poly.entity_id
_entity_poly.type
_entity_poly.pdbx_seq_one_letter_code
_entity_poly.pdbx_strand_id
1 'polypeptide(L)' 'MKVEIYGYEAIEKTAVKAGTTARVYLPVGWVGKKIKIVRLD' A
#
# COMPACT_ATOMS: atom_id res chain seq x y z
N MET A 1 -13.41 3.07 -12.81
CA MET A 1 -13.56 4.06 -11.71
C MET A 1 -12.26 4.85 -11.63
N LYS A 2 -12.30 6.18 -11.68
CA LYS A 2 -11.07 7.00 -11.72
C LYS A 2 -10.74 7.42 -10.29
N VAL A 3 -9.58 7.01 -9.79
CA VAL A 3 -9.10 7.38 -8.45
C VAL A 3 -7.90 8.30 -8.66
N GLU A 4 -8.02 9.56 -8.23
CA GLU A 4 -6.93 10.52 -8.28
C GLU A 4 -6.16 10.48 -6.95
N ILE A 5 -4.93 9.97 -7.00
CA ILE A 5 -4.03 9.91 -5.85
C ILE A 5 -2.90 10.90 -6.10
N TYR A 6 -2.73 11.82 -5.15
CA TYR A 6 -1.57 12.70 -5.10
C TYR A 6 -0.51 12.05 -4.20
N GLY A 7 0.61 11.67 -4.80
CA GLY A 7 1.73 11.02 -4.11
C GLY A 7 3.00 11.08 -4.97
N TYR A 8 4.16 10.87 -4.33
CA TYR A 8 5.45 10.87 -5.03
C TYR A 8 5.68 9.59 -5.84
N GLU A 9 5.19 8.46 -5.34
CA GLU A 9 5.37 7.13 -5.93
C GLU A 9 4.11 6.29 -5.70
N ALA A 10 3.70 5.52 -6.70
CA ALA A 10 2.62 4.54 -6.61
C ALA A 10 3.15 3.15 -6.93
N ILE A 11 2.87 2.19 -6.06
CA ILE A 11 3.27 0.79 -6.24
C ILE A 11 2.06 -0.12 -6.02
N GLU A 12 1.90 -1.10 -6.89
CA GLU A 12 0.89 -2.14 -6.73
C GLU A 12 1.51 -3.36 -6.06
N LYS A 13 0.85 -3.86 -5.01
CA LYS A 13 1.28 -5.04 -4.27
C LYS A 13 0.07 -5.83 -3.78
N THR A 14 0.19 -7.14 -3.85
CA THR A 14 -0.82 -8.04 -3.30
C THR A 14 -0.68 -8.12 -1.78
N ALA A 15 -1.81 -7.99 -1.08
CA ALA A 15 -1.84 -8.18 0.36
C ALA A 15 -1.69 -9.68 0.69
N VAL A 16 -0.81 -9.99 1.65
CA VAL A 16 -0.51 -11.37 2.07
C VAL A 16 -1.13 -11.63 3.44
N LYS A 17 -1.69 -12.83 3.63
CA LYS A 17 -2.28 -13.23 4.91
C LYS A 17 -1.21 -13.27 6.02
N ALA A 18 -1.52 -12.62 7.14
CA ALA A 18 -0.73 -12.63 8.36
C ALA A 18 -1.68 -12.84 9.55
N GLY A 19 -1.90 -14.10 9.91
CA GLY A 19 -2.86 -14.48 10.96
C GLY A 19 -4.28 -14.07 10.58
N THR A 20 -4.87 -13.17 11.37
CA THR A 20 -6.20 -12.56 11.17
C THR A 20 -6.15 -11.24 10.39
N THR A 21 -4.96 -10.81 9.95
CA THR A 21 -4.75 -9.55 9.23
C THR A 21 -4.14 -9.79 7.85
N ALA A 22 -4.14 -8.76 7.02
CA ALA A 22 -3.38 -8.75 5.78
C ALA A 22 -2.23 -7.73 5.90
N ARG A 23 -1.06 -8.08 5.36
CA ARG A 23 0.12 -7.20 5.33
C ARG A 23 0.51 -6.91 3.88
N VAL A 24 1.01 -5.70 3.64
CA VAL A 24 1.60 -5.29 2.37
C VAL A 24 3.05 -4.92 2.64
N TYR A 25 3.99 -5.53 1.92
CA TYR A 25 5.43 -5.29 2.09
C TYR A 25 5.90 -4.09 1.27
N LEU A 26 6.17 -2.97 1.92
CA LEU A 26 6.62 -1.72 1.28
C LEU A 26 8.16 -1.63 1.23
N PRO A 27 8.75 -0.80 0.35
CA PRO A 27 10.19 -0.55 0.33
C PRO A 27 10.70 -0.09 1.70
N VAL A 28 11.88 -0.57 2.11
CA VAL A 28 12.50 -0.23 3.42
C VAL A 28 12.71 1.30 3.57
N GLY A 29 12.95 2.02 2.47
CA GLY A 29 13.08 3.48 2.48
C GLY A 29 11.81 4.24 2.91
N TRP A 30 10.65 3.55 3.00
CA TRP A 30 9.39 4.15 3.43
C TRP A 30 9.16 4.04 4.95
N VAL A 31 10.11 3.46 5.70
CA VAL A 31 10.05 3.44 7.17
C VAL A 31 9.90 4.88 7.70
N GLY A 32 8.89 5.10 8.56
CA GLY A 32 8.57 6.40 9.13
C GLY A 32 7.80 7.37 8.20
N LYS A 33 7.48 6.97 6.97
CA LYS A 33 6.68 7.79 6.04
C LYS A 33 5.17 7.51 6.23
N LYS A 34 4.35 8.52 5.96
CA LYS A 34 2.89 8.38 6.00
C LYS A 34 2.38 7.79 4.68
N ILE A 35 1.84 6.58 4.75
CA ILE A 35 1.39 5.83 3.56
C ILE A 35 -0.14 5.76 3.55
N LYS A 36 -0.74 5.89 2.36
CA LYS A 36 -2.17 5.59 2.13
C LYS A 36 -2.25 4.36 1.23
N ILE A 37 -3.06 3.37 1.62
CA ILE A 37 -3.33 2.16 0.83
C ILE A 37 -4.77 2.25 0.32
N VAL A 38 -4.98 1.90 -0.95
CA VAL A 38 -6.31 1.84 -1.58
C VAL A 38 -6.54 0.40 -2.03
N ARG A 39 -7.67 -0.20 -1.63
CA ARG A 39 -8.08 -1.52 -2.12
C ARG A 39 -8.62 -1.37 -3.55
N LEU A 40 -8.16 -2.21 -4.46
CA LEU A 40 -8.54 -2.16 -5.88
C LEU A 40 -9.65 -3.17 -6.27
N ASP A 41 -9.91 -4.16 -5.41
CA ASP A 41 -11.04 -5.10 -5.51
C ASP A 41 -12.38 -4.49 -5.09
#